data_AF-B9WN05-F1
#
_entry.id   AF-B9WN05-F1
#
_cell.length_a   1.000
_cell.length_b   1.000
_cell.length_c   1.000
_cell.angle_alpha   90.00
_cell.angle_beta   90.00
_cell.angle_gamma   90.00
#
_symmetry.space_group_name_H-M   'P 1'
#
loop_
_entity.id
_entity.type
_entity.pdbx_description
1 polymer ?
#
loop_
_entity_poly.entity_id
_entity_poly.type
_entity_poly.pdbx_seq_one_letter_code
_entity_poly.pdbx_strand_id
1 'polypeptide(L)'
;MISTHHFIIPRLAKPSICTKRQLSFFWKMLAMDDSKNKVKEHQLYTWDESPYEDIRERAAMIRAQALCPVTSKPVNFVCPYSGIPTHHSKEAWEQDKEYHESKVYEKLKKVNLYEHDLRSGRKFAEFAFPKKQERDFLVNISNWDSFFYTRDFPPMNDEFNLAAATKVLTYPITIASILHKFSPLQLEPKGPLTLEGAKSLGALRYTLYPPQLGKSSTNATSTNSDDNAGEIAFKERPMRIFLIGPRMEGMLPGYIWKQFGYLFPNTEFEIHLIGPEAYYDKKLQKFTPVSDSNGRPLVQRFDEQITLHYHSKFFNELYDMGDLFPFDPYLDVFFCFHPNFQSADQIHWDKSLKGLLESKCPVFISGYHEHELSKDIEWLKNHELYPEMDIILNGTPNNFACTKYDIRVTDPTNPLNLNSRLFGFRGKRYHAIQT
;
A
#
# COMPACT_ATOMS: atom_id res chain seq x y z
N MET A 1 5.42 50.99 73.62
CA MET A 1 6.57 50.46 72.85
C MET A 1 6.22 49.06 72.38
N ILE A 2 6.33 48.80 71.07
CA ILE A 2 6.54 47.48 70.43
C ILE A 2 5.34 46.50 70.57
N SER A 3 4.45 46.50 69.56
CA SER A 3 4.38 45.51 68.47
C SER A 3 3.95 44.10 68.91
N THR A 4 2.67 43.79 68.73
CA THR A 4 2.12 42.43 68.78
C THR A 4 1.70 42.01 67.37
N HIS A 5 2.48 41.11 66.78
CA HIS A 5 2.11 40.40 65.56
C HIS A 5 0.97 39.42 65.86
N HIS A 6 -0.16 39.58 65.17
CA HIS A 6 -1.11 38.49 64.92
C HIS A 6 -1.36 38.42 63.41
N PHE A 7 -1.04 37.24 62.87
CA PHE A 7 -1.19 36.87 61.47
C PHE A 7 -2.65 36.91 61.04
N ILE A 8 -2.94 37.70 59.99
CA ILE A 8 -4.22 37.70 59.29
C ILE A 8 -4.16 36.62 58.19
N ILE A 9 -5.04 35.64 58.29
CA ILE A 9 -5.31 34.62 57.25
C ILE A 9 -6.06 35.31 56.09
N PRO A 10 -5.58 35.30 54.84
CA PRO A 10 -6.40 35.70 53.70
C PRO A 10 -7.24 34.52 53.23
N ARG A 11 -8.57 34.73 53.17
CA ARG A 11 -9.55 33.80 52.57
C ARG A 11 -9.17 33.51 51.11
N LEU A 12 -9.06 32.23 50.77
CA LEU A 12 -8.96 31.70 49.41
C LEU A 12 -10.14 32.18 48.55
N ALA A 13 -9.84 32.96 47.52
CA ALA A 13 -10.78 33.28 46.45
C ALA A 13 -10.97 32.04 45.55
N LYS A 14 -12.22 31.65 45.32
CA LYS A 14 -12.59 30.60 44.36
C LYS A 14 -12.26 31.05 42.93
N PRO A 15 -11.62 30.25 42.07
CA PRO A 15 -11.54 30.55 40.65
C PRO A 15 -12.92 30.29 40.01
N SER A 16 -13.51 31.34 39.42
CA SER A 16 -14.67 31.23 38.54
C SER A 16 -14.24 30.56 37.23
N ILE A 17 -14.80 29.38 36.98
CA ILE A 17 -14.67 28.68 35.70
C ILE A 17 -15.47 29.49 34.67
N CYS A 18 -14.78 30.34 33.92
CA CYS A 18 -15.34 30.96 32.73
C CYS A 18 -15.32 29.92 31.60
N THR A 19 -16.43 29.20 31.43
CA THR A 19 -16.67 28.33 30.27
C THR A 19 -16.77 29.20 29.01
N LYS A 20 -15.65 29.41 28.31
CA LYS A 20 -15.67 29.77 26.90
C LYS A 20 -16.30 28.60 26.13
N ARG A 21 -17.61 28.66 25.91
CA ARG A 21 -18.32 27.76 25.00
C ARG A 21 -17.63 27.81 23.63
N GLN A 22 -17.19 26.64 23.16
CA GLN A 22 -16.57 26.45 21.85
C GLN A 22 -17.58 26.72 20.73
N LEU A 23 -17.67 27.99 20.33
CA LEU A 23 -18.32 28.41 19.08
C LEU A 23 -17.59 27.87 17.82
N SER A 24 -16.44 27.20 17.99
CA SER A 24 -15.61 26.72 16.86
C SER A 24 -16.20 25.49 16.14
N PHE A 25 -17.08 24.72 16.77
CA PHE A 25 -17.65 23.53 16.12
C PHE A 25 -18.76 23.89 15.15
N PHE A 26 -19.59 24.88 15.52
CA PHE A 26 -20.67 25.37 14.66
C PHE A 26 -20.13 26.14 13.45
N TRP A 27 -19.06 26.92 13.62
CA TRP A 27 -18.34 27.56 12.52
C TRP A 27 -17.58 26.57 11.62
N LYS A 28 -17.10 25.45 12.16
CA LYS A 28 -16.53 24.35 11.35
C LYS A 28 -17.59 23.61 10.53
N MET A 29 -18.81 23.50 11.05
CA MET A 29 -19.92 22.82 10.38
C MET A 29 -20.58 23.71 9.31
N LEU A 30 -20.61 25.03 9.54
CA LEU A 30 -21.03 26.06 8.58
C LEU A 30 -19.84 26.53 7.71
N ALA A 31 -19.03 25.61 7.19
CA ALA A 31 -18.06 25.90 6.16
C ALA A 31 -18.77 26.38 4.88
N MET A 32 -19.31 27.59 4.91
CA MET A 32 -19.39 28.45 3.75
C MET A 32 -17.96 28.58 3.27
N ASP A 33 -17.73 28.09 2.06
CA ASP A 33 -16.49 28.27 1.31
C ASP A 33 -15.87 29.62 1.63
N ASP A 34 -14.69 29.59 2.25
CA ASP A 34 -13.77 30.72 2.17
C ASP A 34 -13.46 30.89 0.68
N SER A 35 -14.22 31.77 0.03
CA SER A 35 -14.11 32.23 -1.36
C SER A 35 -12.72 32.76 -1.76
N LYS A 36 -11.73 32.62 -0.89
CA LYS A 36 -10.30 32.89 -1.09
C LYS A 36 -9.50 31.66 -1.52
N ASN A 37 -10.00 30.44 -1.34
CA ASN A 37 -9.46 29.25 -2.02
C ASN A 37 -10.10 29.13 -3.41
N LYS A 38 -9.89 30.14 -4.26
CA LYS A 38 -10.06 29.89 -5.70
C LYS A 38 -9.06 28.79 -6.05
N VAL A 39 -9.56 27.63 -6.45
CA VAL A 39 -8.77 26.56 -7.06
C VAL A 39 -7.85 27.23 -8.07
N LYS A 40 -6.55 27.26 -7.78
CA LYS A 40 -5.58 27.73 -8.76
C LYS A 40 -5.68 26.75 -9.90
N GLU A 41 -6.23 27.16 -11.04
CA GLU A 41 -6.27 26.31 -12.22
C GLU A 41 -4.84 25.88 -12.53
N HIS A 42 -4.60 24.57 -12.45
CA HIS A 42 -3.28 24.02 -12.73
C HIS A 42 -3.00 24.19 -14.22
N GLN A 43 -2.00 25.00 -14.55
CA GLN A 43 -1.61 25.25 -15.92
C GLN A 43 -1.07 23.96 -16.56
N LEU A 44 -1.60 23.62 -17.74
CA LEU A 44 -1.13 22.49 -18.51
C LEU A 44 0.11 22.91 -19.31
N TYR A 45 1.24 22.29 -19.01
CA TYR A 45 2.47 22.41 -19.80
C TYR A 45 2.63 21.16 -20.67
N THR A 46 3.17 21.32 -21.88
CA THR A 46 3.70 20.17 -22.61
C THR A 46 4.93 19.65 -21.88
N TRP A 47 5.19 18.35 -21.96
CA TRP A 47 6.35 17.77 -21.26
C TRP A 47 7.68 18.32 -21.77
N ASP A 48 7.75 18.73 -23.04
CA ASP A 48 8.96 19.33 -23.63
C ASP A 48 9.25 20.74 -23.13
N GLU A 49 8.20 21.54 -22.97
CA GLU A 49 8.29 22.93 -22.52
C GLU A 49 8.13 23.04 -21.00
N SER A 50 8.11 21.90 -20.29
CA SER A 50 7.94 21.87 -18.85
C SER A 50 9.09 22.59 -18.15
N PRO A 51 8.82 23.33 -17.06
CA PRO A 51 9.85 24.07 -16.32
C PRO A 51 10.82 23.15 -15.56
N TYR A 52 10.49 21.85 -15.44
CA TYR A 52 11.25 20.86 -14.67
C TYR A 52 12.09 19.98 -15.59
N GLU A 53 13.37 19.79 -15.26
CA GLU A 53 14.29 18.97 -16.05
C GLU A 53 13.89 17.50 -16.08
N ASP A 54 13.55 16.89 -14.94
CA ASP A 54 13.14 15.48 -14.85
C ASP A 54 12.00 15.11 -15.82
N ILE A 55 11.03 16.01 -16.02
CA ILE A 55 9.88 15.77 -16.90
C ILE A 55 10.33 15.79 -18.36
N ARG A 56 11.22 16.72 -18.73
CA ARG A 56 11.81 16.78 -20.08
C ARG A 56 12.69 15.56 -20.36
N GLU A 57 13.47 15.12 -19.39
CA GLU A 57 14.25 13.88 -19.49
C GLU A 57 13.34 12.66 -19.69
N ARG A 58 12.26 12.54 -18.91
CA ARG A 58 11.29 11.46 -19.07
C ARG A 58 10.62 11.51 -20.45
N ALA A 59 10.32 12.69 -20.97
CA ALA A 59 9.80 12.86 -22.33
C ALA A 59 10.81 12.40 -23.40
N ALA A 60 12.09 12.73 -23.23
CA ALA A 60 13.16 12.27 -24.11
C ALA A 60 13.32 10.74 -24.06
N MET A 61 13.23 10.13 -22.88
CA MET A 61 13.25 8.68 -22.73
C MET A 61 12.04 8.02 -23.41
N ILE A 62 10.84 8.60 -23.31
CA ILE A 62 9.65 8.11 -24.01
C ILE A 62 9.89 8.14 -25.52
N ARG A 63 10.42 9.22 -26.09
CA ARG A 63 10.73 9.26 -27.53
C ARG A 63 11.74 8.20 -27.97
N ALA A 64 12.70 7.89 -27.11
CA ALA A 64 13.74 6.92 -27.41
C ALA A 64 13.25 5.47 -27.33
N GLN A 65 12.36 5.15 -26.39
CA GLN A 65 11.95 3.77 -26.10
C GLN A 65 10.54 3.42 -26.58
N ALA A 66 9.62 4.37 -26.64
CA ALA A 66 8.23 4.12 -26.97
C ALA A 66 8.02 3.98 -28.48
N LEU A 67 7.14 3.04 -28.83
CA LEU A 67 6.68 2.81 -30.18
C LEU A 67 5.24 3.30 -30.30
N CYS A 68 4.93 3.92 -31.44
CA CYS A 68 3.58 4.37 -31.75
C CYS A 68 2.64 3.15 -31.91
N PRO A 69 1.45 3.14 -31.29
CA PRO A 69 0.54 1.99 -31.34
C PRO A 69 0.09 1.64 -32.77
N VAL A 70 -0.08 2.65 -33.63
CA VAL A 70 -0.58 2.47 -35.01
C VAL A 70 0.54 2.14 -36.01
N THR A 71 1.69 2.81 -35.89
CA THR A 71 2.75 2.76 -36.94
C THR A 71 3.99 2.00 -36.52
N SER A 72 4.10 1.61 -35.25
CA SER A 72 5.28 0.97 -34.63
C SER A 72 6.60 1.74 -34.84
N LYS A 73 6.52 3.04 -35.17
CA LYS A 73 7.65 3.96 -35.30
C LYS A 73 7.89 4.70 -33.98
N PRO A 74 9.10 5.24 -33.74
CA PRO A 74 9.39 6.00 -32.52
C PRO A 74 8.47 7.21 -32.37
N VAL A 75 8.08 7.49 -31.14
CA VAL A 75 7.16 8.57 -30.79
C VAL A 75 7.84 9.94 -30.95
N ASN A 76 7.20 10.86 -31.67
CA ASN A 76 7.70 12.23 -31.88
C ASN A 76 6.64 13.30 -31.61
N PHE A 77 5.37 12.99 -31.88
CA PHE A 77 4.24 13.90 -31.76
C PHE A 77 3.70 13.97 -30.32
N VAL A 78 3.54 15.20 -29.83
CA VAL A 78 2.93 15.52 -28.53
C VAL A 78 1.43 15.69 -28.69
N CYS A 79 0.66 14.97 -27.88
CA CYS A 79 -0.80 15.10 -27.91
C CYS A 79 -1.23 16.48 -27.40
N PRO A 80 -2.07 17.23 -28.14
CA PRO A 80 -2.46 18.58 -27.76
C PRO A 80 -3.34 18.64 -26.49
N TYR A 81 -4.04 17.55 -26.15
CA TYR A 81 -4.91 17.51 -24.98
C TYR A 81 -4.19 17.09 -23.70
N SER A 82 -3.30 16.10 -23.78
CA SER A 82 -2.58 15.58 -22.61
C SER A 82 -1.24 16.26 -22.36
N GLY A 83 -0.62 16.84 -23.39
CA GLY A 83 0.72 17.43 -23.31
C GLY A 83 1.86 16.40 -23.25
N ILE A 84 1.58 15.12 -23.51
CA ILE A 84 2.53 14.00 -23.45
C ILE A 84 2.84 13.49 -24.86
N PRO A 85 4.09 13.13 -25.17
CA PRO A 85 4.45 12.44 -26.41
C PRO A 85 3.82 11.03 -26.45
N THR A 86 2.94 10.77 -27.43
CA THR A 86 2.24 9.48 -27.54
C THR A 86 2.33 8.84 -28.93
N HIS A 87 2.35 9.62 -30.01
CA HIS A 87 2.30 9.11 -31.39
C HIS A 87 3.52 9.54 -32.21
N HIS A 88 3.71 8.94 -33.38
CA HIS A 88 4.77 9.35 -34.30
C HIS A 88 4.43 10.67 -35.03
N SER A 89 3.24 10.77 -35.61
CA SER A 89 2.76 11.93 -36.38
C SER A 89 1.32 12.29 -35.99
N LYS A 90 0.88 13.49 -36.40
CA LYS A 90 -0.50 13.94 -36.23
C LYS A 90 -1.50 13.01 -36.93
N GLU A 91 -1.16 12.53 -38.13
CA GLU A 91 -2.00 11.59 -38.89
C GLU A 91 -2.19 10.27 -38.14
N ALA A 92 -1.12 9.71 -37.56
CA ALA A 92 -1.21 8.48 -36.77
C ALA A 92 -2.09 8.67 -35.52
N TRP A 93 -2.04 9.85 -34.90
CA TRP A 93 -2.91 10.19 -33.77
C TRP A 93 -4.39 10.34 -34.17
N GLU A 94 -4.69 10.87 -35.35
CA GLU A 94 -6.08 10.95 -35.85
C GLU A 94 -6.63 9.59 -36.27
N GLN A 95 -5.77 8.67 -36.71
CA GLN A 95 -6.15 7.31 -37.10
C GLN A 95 -6.44 6.38 -35.91
N ASP A 96 -5.92 6.69 -34.72
CA ASP A 96 -6.09 5.87 -33.52
C ASP A 96 -7.49 6.04 -32.90
N LYS A 97 -8.44 5.24 -33.36
CA LYS A 97 -9.82 5.25 -32.85
C LYS A 97 -9.92 4.81 -31.40
N GLU A 98 -9.13 3.81 -30.99
CA GLU A 98 -9.19 3.25 -29.64
C GLU A 98 -8.78 4.31 -28.61
N TYR A 99 -7.72 5.07 -28.90
CA TYR A 99 -7.25 6.16 -28.04
C TYR A 99 -8.30 7.26 -27.82
N HIS A 100 -9.06 7.61 -28.86
CA HIS A 100 -10.13 8.62 -28.78
C HIS A 100 -11.39 8.10 -28.12
N GLU A 101 -11.82 6.88 -28.45
CA GLU A 101 -13.03 6.25 -27.88
C GLU A 101 -12.88 6.00 -26.38
N SER A 102 -11.72 5.49 -25.95
CA SER A 102 -11.40 5.22 -24.54
C SER A 102 -11.07 6.48 -23.72
N LYS A 103 -11.00 7.65 -24.38
CA LYS A 103 -10.64 8.94 -23.79
C LYS A 103 -9.36 8.90 -22.96
N VAL A 104 -8.37 8.11 -23.41
CA VAL A 104 -7.08 7.96 -22.72
C VAL A 104 -6.39 9.31 -22.53
N TYR A 105 -6.57 10.25 -23.45
CA TYR A 105 -6.02 11.60 -23.34
C TYR A 105 -6.44 12.33 -22.05
N GLU A 106 -7.64 12.07 -21.49
CA GLU A 106 -8.08 12.69 -20.23
C GLU A 106 -7.29 12.13 -19.04
N LYS A 107 -7.05 10.81 -19.02
CA LYS A 107 -6.22 10.15 -18.00
C LYS A 107 -4.79 10.66 -18.07
N LEU A 108 -4.22 10.74 -19.28
CA LEU A 108 -2.87 11.26 -19.50
C LEU A 108 -2.76 12.74 -19.11
N LYS A 109 -3.79 13.55 -19.39
CA LYS A 109 -3.84 14.94 -18.91
C LYS A 109 -3.75 14.99 -17.37
N LYS A 110 -4.48 14.12 -16.66
CA LYS A 110 -4.38 14.03 -15.20
C LYS A 110 -2.96 13.65 -14.76
N VAL A 111 -2.31 12.69 -15.41
CA VAL A 111 -0.90 12.33 -15.10
C VAL A 111 0.01 13.55 -15.23
N ASN A 112 -0.11 14.29 -16.33
CA ASN A 112 0.69 15.47 -16.57
C ASN A 112 0.51 16.51 -15.45
N LEU A 113 -0.74 16.79 -15.08
CA LEU A 113 -1.05 17.73 -14.00
C LEU A 113 -0.51 17.24 -12.64
N TYR A 114 -0.62 15.95 -12.33
CA TYR A 114 -0.10 15.38 -11.08
C TYR A 114 1.43 15.41 -11.00
N GLU A 115 2.15 15.21 -12.10
CA GLU A 115 3.62 15.29 -12.11
C GLU A 115 4.14 16.72 -11.90
N HIS A 116 3.45 17.71 -12.46
CA HIS A 116 3.76 19.12 -12.24
C HIS A 116 3.36 19.57 -10.83
N ASP A 117 2.23 19.10 -10.30
CA ASP A 117 1.79 19.42 -8.94
C ASP A 117 2.79 18.93 -7.89
N LEU A 118 3.30 17.70 -8.02
CA LEU A 118 4.29 17.16 -7.09
C LEU A 118 5.61 17.98 -7.07
N ARG A 119 5.98 18.60 -8.20
CA ARG A 119 7.19 19.42 -8.34
C ARG A 119 6.96 20.91 -8.10
N SER A 120 5.71 21.34 -7.96
CA SER A 120 5.33 22.73 -7.69
C SER A 120 5.90 23.29 -6.39
N GLY A 121 6.35 22.42 -5.48
CA GLY A 121 6.86 22.81 -4.17
C GLY A 121 5.76 23.26 -3.21
N ARG A 122 4.49 22.97 -3.52
CA ARG A 122 3.38 23.23 -2.60
C ARG A 122 3.57 22.47 -1.30
N LYS A 123 3.02 23.02 -0.21
CA LYS A 123 2.97 22.28 1.06
C LYS A 123 1.89 21.21 0.94
N PHE A 124 2.31 19.96 1.05
CA PHE A 124 1.42 18.80 1.03
C PHE A 124 0.78 18.61 2.40
N ALA A 125 -0.39 19.20 2.61
CA ALA A 125 -1.17 19.02 3.84
C ALA A 125 -1.66 17.58 3.99
N GLU A 126 -1.80 16.86 2.87
CA GLU A 126 -2.23 15.46 2.81
C GLU A 126 -1.25 14.47 3.47
N PHE A 127 0.02 14.84 3.64
CA PHE A 127 1.01 14.02 4.34
C PHE A 127 1.02 14.27 5.86
N ALA A 128 0.10 15.08 6.38
CA ALA A 128 -0.15 15.18 7.82
C ALA A 128 -0.91 13.93 8.30
N PHE A 129 -0.17 12.84 8.52
CA PHE A 129 -0.74 11.57 8.90
C PHE A 129 -1.31 11.59 10.34
N PRO A 130 -2.51 11.05 10.56
CA PRO A 130 -3.11 10.95 11.88
C PRO A 130 -2.33 9.97 12.77
N LYS A 131 -2.36 10.22 14.08
CA LYS A 131 -1.71 9.37 15.09
C LYS A 131 -2.62 8.19 15.48
N LYS A 132 -2.32 7.58 16.62
CA LYS A 132 -3.11 6.53 17.25
C LYS A 132 -4.52 7.05 17.56
N GLN A 133 -5.52 6.26 17.22
CA GLN A 133 -6.91 6.53 17.56
C GLN A 133 -7.28 6.01 18.94
N GLU A 134 -8.31 6.63 19.52
CA GLU A 134 -8.96 6.10 20.72
C GLU A 134 -9.65 4.77 20.40
N ARG A 135 -9.74 3.88 21.39
CA ARG A 135 -10.22 2.50 21.19
C ARG A 135 -11.67 2.42 20.72
N ASP A 136 -12.46 3.46 20.96
CA ASP A 136 -13.90 3.46 20.71
C ASP A 136 -14.25 3.82 19.26
N PHE A 137 -13.32 4.43 18.50
CA PHE A 137 -13.54 4.75 17.10
C PHE A 137 -13.26 3.54 16.21
N LEU A 138 -14.29 3.09 15.48
CA LEU A 138 -14.15 2.04 14.49
C LEU A 138 -13.77 2.62 13.13
N VAL A 139 -12.76 2.02 12.51
CA VAL A 139 -12.30 2.41 11.17
C VAL A 139 -13.13 1.69 10.12
N ASN A 140 -13.64 2.46 9.16
CA ASN A 140 -14.35 1.91 8.00
C ASN A 140 -13.38 1.74 6.83
N ILE A 141 -13.16 0.49 6.41
CA ILE A 141 -12.20 0.11 5.34
C ILE A 141 -12.95 -0.26 4.04
N SER A 142 -14.11 0.36 3.79
CA SER A 142 -14.88 0.08 2.56
C SER A 142 -14.32 0.82 1.34
N ASN A 143 -14.03 2.12 1.48
CA ASN A 143 -13.57 3.02 0.42
C ASN A 143 -12.54 4.01 0.97
N TRP A 144 -11.76 4.65 0.11
CA TRP A 144 -10.81 5.71 0.49
C TRP A 144 -11.45 6.84 1.29
N ASP A 145 -12.60 7.36 0.87
CA ASP A 145 -13.24 8.50 1.54
C ASP A 145 -13.68 8.15 2.97
N SER A 146 -14.30 6.98 3.14
CA SER A 146 -14.70 6.48 4.45
C SER A 146 -13.50 6.21 5.34
N PHE A 147 -12.40 5.70 4.76
CA PHE A 147 -11.16 5.48 5.47
C PHE A 147 -10.56 6.81 5.95
N PHE A 148 -10.41 7.80 5.07
CA PHE A 148 -9.86 9.11 5.44
C PHE A 148 -10.70 9.82 6.49
N TYR A 149 -12.02 9.76 6.36
CA TYR A 149 -12.94 10.33 7.34
C TYR A 149 -12.83 9.65 8.69
N THR A 150 -12.93 8.31 8.73
CA THR A 150 -12.87 7.56 10.00
C THR A 150 -11.49 7.58 10.64
N ARG A 151 -10.41 7.83 9.88
CA ARG A 151 -9.03 7.96 10.38
C ARG A 151 -8.62 9.38 10.77
N ASP A 152 -9.53 10.36 10.71
CA ASP A 152 -9.23 11.78 10.97
C ASP A 152 -8.10 12.35 10.09
N PHE A 153 -8.04 11.94 8.82
CA PHE A 153 -7.15 12.60 7.86
C PHE A 153 -7.63 14.04 7.58
N PRO A 154 -6.72 14.93 7.18
CA PRO A 154 -7.11 16.21 6.62
C PRO A 154 -8.11 16.02 5.46
N PRO A 155 -9.11 16.91 5.32
CA PRO A 155 -10.10 16.78 4.27
C PRO A 155 -9.43 16.83 2.88
N MET A 156 -9.62 15.76 2.10
CA MET A 156 -9.06 15.61 0.76
C MET A 156 -10.01 16.22 -0.28
N ASN A 157 -10.14 17.55 -0.27
CA ASN A 157 -11.12 18.25 -1.12
C ASN A 157 -10.78 18.21 -2.61
N ASP A 158 -9.49 18.13 -2.95
CA ASP A 158 -9.01 18.12 -4.34
C ASP A 158 -8.61 16.71 -4.78
N GLU A 159 -8.87 16.38 -6.06
CA GLU A 159 -8.38 15.14 -6.68
C GLU A 159 -6.85 15.01 -6.57
N PHE A 160 -6.12 16.13 -6.56
CA PHE A 160 -4.66 16.20 -6.40
C PHE A 160 -4.19 15.71 -5.04
N ASN A 161 -4.87 16.13 -3.96
CA ASN A 161 -4.53 15.73 -2.60
C ASN A 161 -4.78 14.22 -2.41
N LEU A 162 -5.90 13.74 -2.97
CA LEU A 162 -6.25 12.32 -2.95
C LEU A 162 -5.23 11.48 -3.76
N ALA A 163 -4.86 11.95 -4.95
CA ALA A 163 -3.85 11.30 -5.80
C ALA A 163 -2.48 11.16 -5.08
N ALA A 164 -2.01 12.21 -4.41
CA ALA A 164 -0.76 12.19 -3.68
C ALA A 164 -0.81 11.26 -2.45
N ALA A 165 -1.87 11.33 -1.65
CA ALA A 165 -2.03 10.50 -0.45
C ALA A 165 -2.16 9.00 -0.79
N THR A 166 -2.99 8.67 -1.78
CA THR A 166 -3.27 7.27 -2.14
C THR A 166 -2.07 6.59 -2.81
N LYS A 167 -1.22 7.31 -3.56
CA LYS A 167 0.01 6.74 -4.14
C LYS A 167 0.96 6.17 -3.08
N VAL A 168 0.99 6.78 -1.91
CA VAL A 168 1.85 6.38 -0.80
C VAL A 168 1.17 5.32 0.07
N LEU A 169 -0.12 5.49 0.35
CA LEU A 169 -0.88 4.64 1.26
C LEU A 169 -1.41 3.34 0.62
N THR A 170 -1.47 3.24 -0.71
CA THR A 170 -2.09 2.08 -1.38
C THR A 170 -1.48 0.75 -0.94
N TYR A 171 -0.16 0.65 -0.78
CA TYR A 171 0.50 -0.60 -0.39
C TYR A 171 0.13 -1.07 1.04
N PRO A 172 0.41 -0.30 2.10
CA PRO A 172 0.07 -0.70 3.47
C PRO A 172 -1.45 -0.87 3.68
N ILE A 173 -2.27 -0.01 3.06
CA ILE A 173 -3.73 -0.07 3.26
C ILE A 173 -4.38 -1.20 2.47
N THR A 174 -3.83 -1.60 1.31
CA THR A 174 -4.29 -2.81 0.62
C THR A 174 -4.05 -4.05 1.47
N ILE A 175 -2.86 -4.18 2.07
CA ILE A 175 -2.54 -5.26 3.01
C ILE A 175 -3.49 -5.23 4.21
N ALA A 176 -3.68 -4.04 4.80
CA ALA A 176 -4.61 -3.87 5.92
C ALA A 176 -6.04 -4.29 5.55
N SER A 177 -6.54 -3.86 4.39
CA SER A 177 -7.89 -4.14 3.92
C SER A 177 -8.17 -5.63 3.80
N ILE A 178 -7.19 -6.42 3.37
CA ILE A 178 -7.31 -7.87 3.25
C ILE A 178 -7.33 -8.53 4.65
N LEU A 179 -6.42 -8.12 5.52
CA LEU A 179 -6.21 -8.73 6.84
C LEU A 179 -7.26 -8.30 7.89
N HIS A 180 -7.80 -7.10 7.77
CA HIS A 180 -8.69 -6.51 8.78
C HIS A 180 -9.99 -7.29 8.96
N LYS A 181 -10.53 -7.25 10.19
CA LYS A 181 -11.78 -7.96 10.54
C LYS A 181 -12.97 -7.54 9.68
N PHE A 182 -13.07 -6.26 9.35
CA PHE A 182 -14.11 -5.68 8.50
C PHE A 182 -13.65 -5.51 7.04
N SER A 183 -12.87 -6.47 6.54
CA SER A 183 -12.46 -6.49 5.14
C SER A 183 -13.68 -6.43 4.20
N PRO A 184 -13.61 -5.65 3.10
CA PRO A 184 -14.71 -5.56 2.13
C PRO A 184 -14.89 -6.84 1.29
N LEU A 185 -13.97 -7.81 1.39
CA LEU A 185 -14.01 -9.05 0.64
C LEU A 185 -15.14 -9.97 1.12
N GLN A 186 -16.11 -10.22 0.25
CA GLN A 186 -17.24 -11.12 0.51
C GLN A 186 -16.95 -12.54 0.00
N LEU A 187 -17.57 -13.54 0.63
CA LEU A 187 -17.49 -14.94 0.23
C LEU A 187 -18.28 -15.22 -1.06
N GLU A 188 -17.80 -16.15 -1.87
CA GLU A 188 -18.57 -16.73 -2.99
C GLU A 188 -19.92 -17.29 -2.52
N PRO A 189 -21.01 -17.15 -3.30
CA PRO A 189 -21.08 -16.69 -4.69
C PRO A 189 -21.24 -15.17 -4.86
N LYS A 190 -21.41 -14.41 -3.77
CA LYS A 190 -21.66 -12.95 -3.85
C LYS A 190 -20.39 -12.13 -3.98
N GLY A 191 -19.25 -12.66 -3.54
CA GLY A 191 -17.96 -12.03 -3.64
C GLY A 191 -16.87 -12.94 -4.21
N PRO A 192 -15.64 -12.43 -4.27
CA PRO A 192 -14.53 -13.10 -4.95
C PRO A 192 -13.70 -14.04 -4.07
N LEU A 193 -13.97 -14.07 -2.77
CA LEU A 193 -13.21 -14.86 -1.82
C LEU A 193 -13.69 -16.30 -1.88
N THR A 194 -12.79 -17.23 -2.19
CA THR A 194 -13.10 -18.65 -2.24
C THR A 194 -13.22 -19.22 -0.82
N LEU A 195 -13.78 -20.42 -0.68
CA LEU A 195 -13.87 -21.12 0.61
C LEU A 195 -12.48 -21.38 1.23
N GLU A 196 -11.48 -21.69 0.40
CA GLU A 196 -10.11 -21.87 0.86
C GLU A 196 -9.43 -20.54 1.24
N GLY A 197 -9.80 -19.45 0.57
CA GLY A 197 -9.40 -18.10 0.98
C GLY A 197 -9.99 -17.69 2.32
N ALA A 198 -11.26 -18.00 2.57
CA ALA A 198 -11.90 -17.73 3.85
C ALA A 198 -11.26 -18.50 5.00
N LYS A 199 -10.84 -19.75 4.79
CA LYS A 199 -10.07 -20.52 5.78
C LYS A 199 -8.71 -19.89 6.07
N SER A 200 -8.01 -19.43 5.02
CA SER A 200 -6.67 -18.84 5.14
C SER A 200 -6.72 -17.48 5.85
N LEU A 201 -7.66 -16.61 5.46
CA LEU A 201 -7.91 -15.34 6.15
C LEU A 201 -8.45 -15.55 7.56
N GLY A 202 -9.26 -16.58 7.79
CA GLY A 202 -9.73 -16.96 9.12
C GLY A 202 -8.59 -17.32 10.07
N ALA A 203 -7.59 -18.06 9.58
CA ALA A 203 -6.37 -18.39 10.34
C ALA A 203 -5.57 -17.14 10.71
N LEU A 204 -5.28 -16.25 9.76
CA LEU A 204 -4.58 -15.00 10.03
C LEU A 204 -5.36 -14.08 10.98
N ARG A 205 -6.67 -13.96 10.79
CA ARG A 205 -7.54 -13.13 11.64
C ARG A 205 -7.68 -13.67 13.05
N TYR A 206 -7.57 -14.99 13.24
CA TYR A 206 -7.57 -15.59 14.57
C TYR A 206 -6.37 -15.09 15.39
N THR A 207 -5.19 -14.99 14.77
CA THR A 207 -4.01 -14.38 15.37
C THR A 207 -4.19 -12.90 15.64
N LEU A 208 -4.71 -12.14 14.65
CA LEU A 208 -4.84 -10.68 14.76
C LEU A 208 -5.90 -10.26 15.78
N TYR A 209 -6.97 -11.06 15.93
CA TYR A 209 -8.13 -10.77 16.77
C TYR A 209 -8.51 -12.00 17.59
N PRO A 210 -7.72 -12.36 18.61
CA PRO A 210 -8.01 -13.53 19.42
C PRO A 210 -9.33 -13.35 20.17
N PRO A 211 -10.22 -14.36 20.18
CA PRO A 211 -11.60 -14.24 20.67
C PRO A 211 -11.72 -13.93 22.16
N GLN A 212 -10.67 -14.13 22.96
CA GLN A 212 -10.69 -13.97 24.43
C GLN A 212 -10.20 -12.61 24.93
N LEU A 213 -9.77 -11.69 24.05
CA LEU A 213 -9.29 -10.37 24.48
C LEU A 213 -10.35 -9.54 25.23
N GLY A 214 -11.63 -9.90 25.11
CA GLY A 214 -12.74 -9.28 25.85
C GLY A 214 -12.96 -9.77 27.28
N LYS A 215 -12.29 -10.85 27.73
CA LYS A 215 -12.50 -11.44 29.07
C LYS A 215 -11.35 -11.23 30.06
N SER A 216 -10.17 -10.78 29.62
CA SER A 216 -8.99 -10.67 30.50
C SER A 216 -8.76 -9.28 31.14
N SER A 217 -9.62 -8.29 30.90
CA SER A 217 -9.45 -6.95 31.51
C SER A 217 -10.00 -6.83 32.94
N THR A 218 -10.57 -7.90 33.48
CA THR A 218 -10.92 -8.01 34.91
C THR A 218 -10.27 -9.28 35.46
N ASN A 219 -9.22 -9.10 36.28
CA ASN A 219 -8.51 -10.15 37.03
C ASN A 219 -7.30 -10.81 36.33
N ALA A 220 -6.35 -10.01 35.87
CA ALA A 220 -4.97 -10.46 35.76
C ALA A 220 -4.22 -10.15 37.08
N THR A 221 -4.72 -10.68 38.20
CA THR A 221 -3.88 -10.93 39.37
C THR A 221 -3.29 -12.32 39.14
N SER A 222 -1.98 -12.35 38.98
CA SER A 222 -1.14 -13.54 38.85
C SER A 222 -1.55 -14.68 39.79
N THR A 223 -2.11 -15.75 39.23
CA THR A 223 -2.03 -17.09 39.83
C THR A 223 -1.66 -18.07 38.74
N ASN A 224 -0.53 -18.72 38.95
CA ASN A 224 0.08 -19.71 38.08
C ASN A 224 -0.91 -20.85 37.78
N SER A 225 -1.25 -21.03 36.51
CA SER A 225 -1.78 -22.29 36.00
C SER A 225 -1.34 -22.43 34.54
N ASP A 226 -0.68 -23.54 34.25
CA ASP A 226 0.00 -23.88 32.99
C ASP A 226 -0.93 -23.96 31.76
N ASP A 227 -2.23 -23.71 31.93
CA ASP A 227 -3.23 -23.68 30.86
C ASP A 227 -3.25 -22.35 30.08
N ASN A 228 -2.63 -21.27 30.59
CA ASN A 228 -2.47 -20.00 29.87
C ASN A 228 -1.29 -20.01 28.87
N ALA A 229 -0.48 -21.06 28.86
CA ALA A 229 0.72 -21.15 28.02
C ALA A 229 0.39 -21.13 26.52
N GLY A 230 -0.72 -21.75 26.10
CA GLY A 230 -1.15 -21.76 24.70
C GLY A 230 -1.59 -20.39 24.18
N GLU A 231 -2.24 -19.57 25.01
CA GLU A 231 -2.71 -18.22 24.63
C GLU A 231 -1.59 -17.17 24.64
N ILE A 232 -0.60 -17.35 25.52
CA ILE A 232 0.61 -16.52 25.59
C ILE A 232 1.56 -16.87 24.44
N ALA A 233 1.66 -18.15 24.04
CA ALA A 233 2.53 -18.61 22.96
C ALA A 233 2.21 -17.97 21.59
N PHE A 234 0.94 -17.74 21.23
CA PHE A 234 0.58 -17.05 19.99
C PHE A 234 1.03 -15.58 19.94
N LYS A 235 1.35 -14.98 21.09
CA LYS A 235 1.88 -13.62 21.20
C LYS A 235 3.41 -13.54 21.21
N GLU A 236 4.11 -14.66 21.31
CA GLU A 236 5.58 -14.67 21.40
C GLU A 236 6.27 -14.32 20.08
N ARG A 237 5.58 -14.52 18.94
CA ARG A 237 6.13 -14.23 17.62
C ARG A 237 5.32 -13.15 16.89
N PRO A 238 5.97 -12.11 16.35
CA PRO A 238 5.30 -11.12 15.52
C PRO A 238 4.77 -11.73 14.22
N MET A 239 3.71 -11.13 13.67
CA MET A 239 3.19 -11.52 12.35
C MET A 239 4.18 -11.05 11.28
N ARG A 240 4.59 -11.95 10.38
CA ARG A 240 5.54 -11.64 9.31
C ARG A 240 4.83 -11.41 7.99
N ILE A 241 5.15 -10.30 7.34
CA ILE A 241 4.61 -9.90 6.05
C ILE A 241 5.77 -9.90 5.06
N PHE A 242 5.74 -10.84 4.12
CA PHE A 242 6.76 -10.98 3.09
C PHE A 242 6.33 -10.23 1.82
N LEU A 243 7.08 -9.19 1.48
CA LEU A 243 6.92 -8.43 0.25
C LEU A 243 7.97 -8.91 -0.76
N ILE A 244 7.56 -9.64 -1.78
CA ILE A 244 8.47 -10.21 -2.79
C ILE A 244 8.51 -9.29 -4.01
N GLY A 245 9.72 -8.98 -4.46
CA GLY A 245 9.97 -8.07 -5.57
C GLY A 245 9.55 -6.62 -5.30
N PRO A 246 9.80 -6.04 -4.10
CA PRO A 246 9.45 -4.65 -3.84
C PRO A 246 10.23 -3.70 -4.75
N ARG A 247 9.55 -2.69 -5.26
CA ARG A 247 10.13 -1.57 -6.02
C ARG A 247 9.82 -0.26 -5.32
N MET A 248 8.63 0.28 -5.57
CA MET A 248 8.14 1.52 -4.97
C MET A 248 7.90 1.36 -3.46
N GLU A 249 7.57 0.15 -3.02
CA GLU A 249 7.34 -0.23 -1.62
C GLU A 249 8.63 -0.10 -0.80
N GLY A 250 9.78 -0.45 -1.38
CA GLY A 250 11.09 -0.31 -0.77
C GLY A 250 11.50 1.15 -0.57
N MET A 251 10.95 2.06 -1.37
CA MET A 251 11.19 3.51 -1.25
C MET A 251 10.32 4.18 -0.18
N LEU A 252 9.26 3.52 0.31
CA LEU A 252 8.33 4.12 1.26
C LEU A 252 9.01 4.38 2.61
N PRO A 253 8.93 5.60 3.14
CA PRO A 253 9.33 5.87 4.52
C PRO A 253 8.61 4.98 5.55
N GLY A 254 9.35 4.50 6.56
CA GLY A 254 8.79 3.64 7.61
C GLY A 254 7.61 4.21 8.40
N TYR A 255 7.48 5.54 8.51
CA TYR A 255 6.33 6.16 9.18
C TYR A 255 4.99 5.96 8.43
N ILE A 256 5.03 5.63 7.13
CA ILE A 256 3.83 5.29 6.36
C ILE A 256 3.31 3.93 6.79
N TRP A 257 4.22 2.96 6.99
CA TRP A 257 3.88 1.65 7.54
C TRP A 257 3.26 1.77 8.94
N LYS A 258 3.56 2.82 9.70
CA LYS A 258 2.88 3.10 10.97
C LYS A 258 1.36 3.26 10.83
N GLN A 259 0.87 3.74 9.68
CA GLN A 259 -0.57 3.81 9.43
C GLN A 259 -1.23 2.43 9.35
N PHE A 260 -0.50 1.43 8.86
CA PHE A 260 -0.92 0.03 8.93
C PHE A 260 -0.95 -0.45 10.40
N GLY A 261 0.10 -0.18 11.18
CA GLY A 261 0.16 -0.58 12.59
C GLY A 261 -0.99 -0.03 13.44
N TYR A 262 -1.40 1.22 13.18
CA TYR A 262 -2.55 1.82 13.88
C TYR A 262 -3.88 1.10 13.67
N LEU A 263 -4.04 0.30 12.61
CA LEU A 263 -5.22 -0.52 12.38
C LEU A 263 -5.24 -1.80 13.22
N PHE A 264 -4.10 -2.18 13.80
CA PHE A 264 -3.91 -3.41 14.56
C PHE A 264 -3.15 -3.14 15.87
N PRO A 265 -3.75 -2.46 16.87
CA PRO A 265 -3.03 -1.88 18.00
C PRO A 265 -2.39 -2.88 18.99
N ASN A 266 -2.67 -4.17 18.86
CA ASN A 266 -2.28 -5.20 19.84
C ASN A 266 -1.25 -6.20 19.29
N THR A 267 -0.81 -6.03 18.04
CA THR A 267 0.03 -7.00 17.33
C THR A 267 1.28 -6.34 16.76
N GLU A 268 2.40 -7.02 16.91
CA GLU A 268 3.70 -6.63 16.36
C GLU A 268 3.86 -7.23 14.95
N PHE A 269 4.55 -6.49 14.08
CA PHE A 269 4.75 -6.85 12.68
C PHE A 269 6.22 -6.77 12.27
N GLU A 270 6.66 -7.82 11.58
CA GLU A 270 7.92 -7.87 10.86
C GLU A 270 7.62 -7.84 9.36
N ILE A 271 8.02 -6.77 8.68
CA ILE A 271 7.83 -6.65 7.23
C ILE A 271 9.15 -6.95 6.54
N HIS A 272 9.17 -8.05 5.79
CA HIS A 272 10.33 -8.53 5.05
C HIS A 272 10.23 -8.10 3.59
N LEU A 273 11.05 -7.14 3.19
CA LEU A 273 11.21 -6.69 1.80
C LEU A 273 12.28 -7.55 1.13
N ILE A 274 11.89 -8.37 0.15
CA ILE A 274 12.75 -9.39 -0.47
C ILE A 274 12.92 -9.12 -1.96
N GLY A 275 14.13 -8.74 -2.36
CA GLY A 275 14.52 -8.61 -3.77
C GLY A 275 15.68 -7.63 -3.96
N PRO A 276 16.26 -7.59 -5.18
CA PRO A 276 17.38 -6.70 -5.49
C PRO A 276 17.05 -5.21 -5.30
N GLU A 277 15.79 -4.83 -5.51
CA GLU A 277 15.30 -3.44 -5.39
C GLU A 277 14.67 -3.15 -4.01
N ALA A 278 14.89 -4.00 -3.01
CA ALA A 278 14.29 -3.84 -1.68
C ALA A 278 14.72 -2.59 -0.93
N TYR A 279 15.99 -2.18 -1.06
CA TYR A 279 16.54 -1.05 -0.31
C TYR A 279 17.04 0.06 -1.23
N TYR A 280 16.45 1.24 -1.05
CA TYR A 280 16.87 2.45 -1.73
C TYR A 280 17.70 3.35 -0.80
N ASP A 281 18.98 3.54 -1.13
CA ASP A 281 19.82 4.48 -0.40
C ASP A 281 19.54 5.91 -0.89
N LYS A 282 18.98 6.74 0.00
CA LYS A 282 18.64 8.14 -0.27
C LYS A 282 19.88 9.00 -0.56
N LYS A 283 21.04 8.64 -0.02
CA LYS A 283 22.29 9.41 -0.21
C LYS A 283 22.87 9.18 -1.60
N LEU A 284 22.88 7.92 -2.04
CA LEU A 284 23.41 7.51 -3.33
C LEU A 284 22.37 7.62 -4.45
N GLN A 285 21.09 7.81 -4.09
CA GLN A 285 19.94 7.81 -5.00
C GLN A 285 19.88 6.55 -5.89
N LYS A 286 20.28 5.40 -5.34
CA LYS A 286 20.36 4.12 -6.05
C LYS A 286 19.95 2.96 -5.14
N PHE A 287 19.35 1.94 -5.74
CA PHE A 287 19.15 0.66 -5.08
C PHE A 287 20.51 0.02 -4.82
N THR A 288 20.79 -0.27 -3.56
CA THR A 288 22.09 -0.80 -3.13
C THR A 288 21.84 -2.14 -2.45
N PRO A 289 22.59 -3.20 -2.82
CA PRO A 289 22.46 -4.48 -2.15
C PRO A 289 22.87 -4.30 -0.69
N VAL A 290 21.93 -4.59 0.21
CA VAL A 290 22.23 -4.60 1.63
C VAL A 290 22.46 -6.03 2.05
N SER A 291 23.72 -6.37 2.21
CA SER A 291 24.18 -7.54 2.94
C SER A 291 25.39 -7.08 3.73
N ASP A 292 25.31 -7.16 5.06
CA ASP A 292 26.52 -7.03 5.88
C ASP A 292 27.52 -8.11 5.46
N SER A 293 28.81 -7.93 5.79
CA SER A 293 29.86 -8.95 5.59
C SER A 293 29.50 -10.32 6.19
N ASN A 294 28.55 -10.36 7.11
CA ASN A 294 28.06 -11.56 7.80
C ASN A 294 26.76 -12.14 7.21
N GLY A 295 26.26 -11.61 6.08
CA GLY A 295 25.08 -12.13 5.39
C GLY A 295 23.72 -11.84 6.06
N ARG A 296 23.69 -10.95 7.06
CA ARG A 296 22.45 -10.56 7.76
C ARG A 296 21.69 -9.46 6.99
N PRO A 297 20.35 -9.48 7.04
CA PRO A 297 19.53 -8.42 6.46
C PRO A 297 19.67 -7.12 7.27
N LEU A 298 19.47 -5.99 6.59
CA LEU A 298 19.38 -4.71 7.27
C LEU A 298 18.03 -4.61 7.99
N VAL A 299 18.08 -4.45 9.30
CA VAL A 299 16.88 -4.32 10.14
C VAL A 299 16.73 -2.87 10.56
N GLN A 300 15.61 -2.25 10.20
CA GLN A 300 15.24 -0.91 10.64
C GLN A 300 13.99 -0.98 11.51
N ARG A 301 14.16 -0.67 12.79
CA ARG A 301 13.05 -0.56 13.75
C ARG A 301 12.54 0.88 13.75
N PHE A 302 11.31 1.09 13.30
CA PHE A 302 10.69 2.42 13.25
C PHE A 302 9.80 2.69 14.46
N ASP A 303 9.17 1.65 14.98
CA ASP A 303 8.29 1.70 16.14
C ASP A 303 8.45 0.39 16.91
N GLU A 304 7.95 0.33 18.14
CA GLU A 304 7.87 -0.93 18.90
C GLU A 304 7.02 -1.98 18.15
N GLN A 305 6.03 -1.51 17.38
CA GLN A 305 5.10 -2.36 16.66
C GLN A 305 5.60 -2.82 15.28
N ILE A 306 6.48 -2.05 14.61
CA ILE A 306 6.84 -2.28 13.21
C ILE A 306 8.35 -2.29 13.02
N THR A 307 8.82 -3.40 12.47
CA THR A 307 10.21 -3.60 12.07
C THR A 307 10.28 -3.94 10.58
N LEU A 308 11.17 -3.27 9.85
CA LEU A 308 11.40 -3.52 8.42
C LEU A 308 12.72 -4.28 8.26
N HIS A 309 12.66 -5.42 7.56
CA HIS A 309 13.78 -6.26 7.23
C HIS A 309 14.03 -6.18 5.72
N TYR A 310 15.20 -5.69 5.33
CA TYR A 310 15.58 -5.55 3.92
C TYR A 310 16.50 -6.68 3.50
N HIS A 311 16.06 -7.46 2.53
CA HIS A 311 16.79 -8.57 1.93
C HIS A 311 17.06 -8.27 0.45
N SER A 312 18.34 -8.19 0.08
CA SER A 312 18.75 -7.84 -1.29
C SER A 312 18.76 -9.02 -2.27
N LYS A 313 18.70 -10.26 -1.76
CA LYS A 313 18.67 -11.48 -2.57
C LYS A 313 17.26 -11.80 -3.07
N PHE A 314 17.17 -12.61 -4.12
CA PHE A 314 15.89 -13.12 -4.59
C PHE A 314 15.29 -14.13 -3.59
N PHE A 315 13.96 -14.27 -3.61
CA PHE A 315 13.24 -15.14 -2.69
C PHE A 315 13.69 -16.60 -2.79
N ASN A 316 13.88 -17.12 -4.01
CA ASN A 316 14.34 -18.50 -4.21
C ASN A 316 15.70 -18.76 -3.53
N GLU A 317 16.62 -17.81 -3.54
CA GLU A 317 17.92 -17.97 -2.88
C GLU A 317 17.79 -17.96 -1.35
N LEU A 318 16.96 -17.09 -0.79
CA LEU A 318 16.69 -17.05 0.65
C LEU A 318 15.95 -18.28 1.14
N TYR A 319 15.05 -18.80 0.31
CA TYR A 319 14.34 -20.03 0.55
C TYR A 319 15.30 -21.23 0.61
N ASP A 320 16.21 -21.35 -0.37
CA ASP A 320 17.23 -22.41 -0.42
C ASP A 320 18.23 -22.31 0.77
N MET A 321 18.54 -21.10 1.24
CA MET A 321 19.40 -20.87 2.40
C MET A 321 18.73 -21.21 3.74
N GLY A 322 17.41 -21.34 3.77
CA GLY A 322 16.67 -21.65 4.99
C GLY A 322 16.48 -20.48 5.97
N ASP A 323 16.88 -19.24 5.61
CA ASP A 323 16.92 -18.09 6.53
C ASP A 323 15.52 -17.61 6.97
N LEU A 324 14.50 -17.86 6.14
CA LEU A 324 13.11 -17.44 6.41
C LEU A 324 12.29 -18.49 7.19
N PHE A 325 12.82 -19.70 7.35
CA PHE A 325 12.13 -20.79 8.03
C PHE A 325 12.10 -20.60 9.56
N PRO A 326 11.06 -21.11 10.25
CA PRO A 326 9.91 -21.84 9.72
C PRO A 326 8.77 -20.93 9.25
N PHE A 327 8.08 -21.33 8.18
CA PHE A 327 6.85 -20.69 7.71
C PHE A 327 5.62 -21.20 8.48
N ASP A 328 4.74 -20.28 8.88
CA ASP A 328 3.51 -20.55 9.60
C ASP A 328 2.31 -19.86 8.93
N PRO A 329 1.36 -20.61 8.33
CA PRO A 329 0.17 -20.05 7.70
C PRO A 329 -0.76 -19.23 8.62
N TYR A 330 -0.56 -19.25 9.94
CA TYR A 330 -1.31 -18.42 10.91
C TYR A 330 -0.63 -17.07 11.21
N LEU A 331 0.67 -16.95 10.95
CA LEU A 331 1.49 -15.78 11.29
C LEU A 331 2.16 -15.15 10.06
N ASP A 332 2.20 -15.85 8.93
CA ASP A 332 2.95 -15.43 7.75
C ASP A 332 2.02 -15.21 6.56
N VAL A 333 2.27 -14.14 5.81
CA VAL A 333 1.54 -13.80 4.58
C VAL A 333 2.49 -13.22 3.55
N PHE A 334 2.27 -13.57 2.28
CA PHE A 334 3.05 -13.08 1.15
C PHE A 334 2.25 -12.09 0.32
N PHE A 335 2.90 -11.00 -0.10
CA PHE A 335 2.39 -10.03 -1.05
C PHE A 335 3.42 -9.82 -2.17
N CYS A 336 2.96 -9.94 -3.41
CA CYS A 336 3.71 -9.66 -4.62
C CYS A 336 3.01 -8.50 -5.33
N PHE A 337 3.56 -7.29 -5.22
CA PHE A 337 2.99 -6.14 -5.92
C PHE A 337 3.52 -6.10 -7.34
N HIS A 338 2.62 -6.14 -8.32
CA HIS A 338 2.95 -6.06 -9.75
C HIS A 338 4.08 -7.02 -10.20
N PRO A 339 4.01 -8.33 -9.90
CA PRO A 339 5.11 -9.26 -10.17
C PRO A 339 5.40 -9.41 -11.66
N ASN A 340 4.36 -9.34 -12.50
CA ASN A 340 4.44 -9.49 -13.96
C ASN A 340 5.26 -10.73 -14.34
N PHE A 341 4.71 -11.93 -14.10
CA PHE A 341 5.46 -13.20 -14.14
C PHE A 341 6.09 -13.52 -15.50
N GLN A 342 5.55 -12.95 -16.59
CA GLN A 342 6.04 -13.12 -17.96
C GLN A 342 7.20 -12.15 -18.32
N SER A 343 7.73 -11.41 -17.34
CA SER A 343 8.85 -10.48 -17.53
C SER A 343 10.20 -11.21 -17.66
N ALA A 344 11.29 -10.45 -17.81
CA ALA A 344 12.67 -10.97 -17.80
C ALA A 344 13.00 -11.80 -16.54
N ASP A 345 12.35 -11.51 -15.42
CA ASP A 345 12.55 -12.19 -14.14
C ASP A 345 11.79 -13.53 -14.02
N GLN A 346 11.18 -14.04 -15.11
CA GLN A 346 10.40 -15.28 -15.11
C GLN A 346 11.15 -16.46 -14.49
N ILE A 347 12.46 -16.57 -14.73
CA ILE A 347 13.30 -17.66 -14.19
C ILE A 347 13.33 -17.64 -12.65
N HIS A 348 13.35 -16.46 -12.05
CA HIS A 348 13.34 -16.30 -10.60
C HIS A 348 11.95 -16.60 -10.03
N TRP A 349 10.89 -16.20 -10.74
CA TRP A 349 9.51 -16.47 -10.33
C TRP A 349 9.14 -17.95 -10.39
N ASP A 350 9.55 -18.66 -11.45
CA ASP A 350 9.38 -20.10 -11.60
C ASP A 350 9.98 -20.86 -10.41
N LYS A 351 11.25 -20.59 -10.08
CA LYS A 351 11.90 -21.18 -8.90
C LYS A 351 11.24 -20.78 -7.58
N SER A 352 10.80 -19.53 -7.47
CA SER A 352 10.17 -19.00 -6.26
C SER A 352 8.80 -19.60 -6.01
N LEU A 353 8.06 -19.96 -7.05
CA LEU A 353 6.70 -20.51 -6.94
C LEU A 353 6.68 -21.80 -6.12
N LYS A 354 7.68 -22.68 -6.30
CA LYS A 354 7.83 -23.88 -5.49
C LYS A 354 7.90 -23.56 -3.99
N GLY A 355 8.78 -22.64 -3.60
CA GLY A 355 8.90 -22.23 -2.19
C GLY A 355 7.64 -21.57 -1.63
N LEU A 356 6.93 -20.80 -2.47
CA LEU A 356 5.66 -20.18 -2.09
C LEU A 356 4.55 -21.22 -1.83
N LEU A 357 4.44 -22.24 -2.68
CA LEU A 357 3.45 -23.31 -2.49
C LEU A 357 3.81 -24.18 -1.28
N GLU A 358 5.08 -24.53 -1.10
CA GLU A 358 5.55 -25.30 0.06
C GLU A 358 5.33 -24.58 1.39
N SER A 359 5.39 -23.24 1.41
CA SER A 359 5.11 -22.44 2.60
C SER A 359 3.67 -22.62 3.12
N LYS A 360 2.72 -23.02 2.25
CA LYS A 360 1.26 -23.12 2.53
C LYS A 360 0.63 -21.82 3.05
N CYS A 361 1.35 -20.72 2.99
CA CYS A 361 0.88 -19.40 3.39
C CYS A 361 0.08 -18.77 2.24
N PRO A 362 -0.88 -17.88 2.54
CA PRO A 362 -1.58 -17.15 1.51
C PRO A 362 -0.64 -16.17 0.79
N VAL A 363 -0.70 -16.17 -0.54
CA VAL A 363 0.03 -15.26 -1.43
C VAL A 363 -0.96 -14.38 -2.15
N PHE A 364 -0.83 -13.07 -1.99
CA PHE A 364 -1.64 -12.08 -2.70
C PHE A 364 -0.81 -11.35 -3.75
N ILE A 365 -1.40 -11.17 -4.93
CA ILE A 365 -0.80 -10.46 -6.06
C ILE A 365 -1.63 -9.21 -6.36
N SER A 366 -0.96 -8.11 -6.69
CA SER A 366 -1.61 -6.93 -7.26
C SER A 366 -1.24 -6.72 -8.73
N GLY A 367 -2.17 -6.13 -9.50
CA GLY A 367 -1.97 -5.78 -10.91
C GLY A 367 -2.29 -4.31 -11.18
N TYR A 368 -1.76 -3.77 -12.30
CA TYR A 368 -2.07 -2.40 -12.73
C TYR A 368 -3.43 -2.31 -13.44
N HIS A 369 -3.76 -3.35 -14.20
CA HIS A 369 -4.97 -3.48 -14.99
C HIS A 369 -5.52 -4.89 -14.95
N GLU A 370 -6.75 -5.05 -15.42
CA GLU A 370 -7.38 -6.36 -15.60
C GLU A 370 -6.60 -7.23 -16.59
N HIS A 371 -6.19 -6.67 -17.72
CA HIS A 371 -5.46 -7.41 -18.75
C HIS A 371 -4.10 -7.94 -18.27
N GLU A 372 -3.32 -7.13 -17.55
CA GLU A 372 -2.04 -7.61 -17.00
C GLU A 372 -2.25 -8.66 -15.90
N LEU A 373 -3.24 -8.48 -15.02
CA LEU A 373 -3.56 -9.49 -14.02
C LEU A 373 -4.02 -10.81 -14.67
N SER A 374 -4.80 -10.75 -15.75
CA SER A 374 -5.21 -11.94 -16.50
C SER A 374 -4.01 -12.69 -17.07
N LYS A 375 -2.98 -12.00 -17.58
CA LYS A 375 -1.74 -12.64 -18.04
C LYS A 375 -1.00 -13.36 -16.91
N ASP A 376 -0.93 -12.76 -15.73
CA ASP A 376 -0.33 -13.38 -14.55
C ASP A 376 -1.13 -14.63 -14.12
N ILE A 377 -2.46 -14.56 -14.15
CA ILE A 377 -3.35 -15.70 -13.85
C ILE A 377 -3.19 -16.81 -14.90
N GLU A 378 -3.10 -16.47 -16.18
CA GLU A 378 -2.86 -17.41 -17.28
C GLU A 378 -1.50 -18.09 -17.15
N TRP A 379 -0.46 -17.34 -16.78
CA TRP A 379 0.86 -17.89 -16.50
C TRP A 379 0.80 -18.93 -15.37
N LEU A 380 0.12 -18.60 -14.26
CA LEU A 380 -0.07 -19.54 -13.14
C LEU A 380 -0.88 -20.78 -13.54
N LYS A 381 -1.91 -20.63 -14.38
CA LYS A 381 -2.74 -21.76 -14.87
C LYS A 381 -1.99 -22.71 -15.78
N ASN A 382 -1.08 -22.18 -16.60
CA ASN A 382 -0.28 -22.97 -17.53
C ASN A 382 0.96 -23.61 -16.86
N HIS A 383 1.23 -23.27 -15.60
CA HIS A 383 2.38 -23.77 -14.86
C HIS A 383 2.21 -25.22 -14.42
N GLU A 384 3.31 -25.99 -14.36
CA GLU A 384 3.31 -27.42 -13.98
C GLU A 384 2.78 -27.65 -12.55
N LEU A 385 3.04 -26.71 -11.66
CA LEU A 385 2.63 -26.72 -10.25
C LEU A 385 1.18 -26.25 -10.01
N TYR A 386 0.42 -25.92 -11.05
CA TYR A 386 -0.98 -25.52 -10.92
C TYR A 386 -1.85 -26.54 -10.14
N PRO A 387 -1.70 -27.88 -10.31
CA PRO A 387 -2.46 -28.86 -9.56
C PRO A 387 -2.22 -28.81 -8.04
N GLU A 388 -1.10 -28.25 -7.58
CA GLU A 388 -0.76 -28.10 -6.16
C GLU A 388 -1.25 -26.78 -5.56
N MET A 389 -1.85 -25.92 -6.38
CA MET A 389 -2.30 -24.59 -6.01
C MET A 389 -3.80 -24.56 -5.73
N ASP A 390 -4.19 -23.85 -4.66
CA ASP A 390 -5.57 -23.44 -4.38
C ASP A 390 -5.71 -21.93 -4.64
N ILE A 391 -6.72 -21.54 -5.41
CA ILE A 391 -7.07 -20.12 -5.57
C ILE A 391 -7.79 -19.66 -4.31
N ILE A 392 -7.32 -18.58 -3.67
CA ILE A 392 -7.92 -18.00 -2.47
C ILE A 392 -8.77 -16.76 -2.78
N LEU A 393 -8.40 -16.01 -3.81
CA LEU A 393 -9.06 -14.78 -4.21
C LEU A 393 -9.08 -14.69 -5.73
N ASN A 394 -10.28 -14.66 -6.31
CA ASN A 394 -10.44 -14.45 -7.75
C ASN A 394 -10.06 -13.01 -8.14
N GLY A 395 -9.77 -12.79 -9.42
CA GLY A 395 -9.39 -11.46 -9.91
C GLY A 395 -10.45 -10.40 -9.60
N THR A 396 -10.10 -9.42 -8.77
CA THR A 396 -11.03 -8.35 -8.35
C THR A 396 -10.46 -6.96 -8.32
N PRO A 397 -11.30 -5.92 -8.46
CA PRO A 397 -10.89 -4.55 -8.17
C PRO A 397 -10.49 -4.38 -6.70
N ASN A 398 -9.42 -3.61 -6.48
CA ASN A 398 -9.00 -3.18 -5.16
C ASN A 398 -9.71 -1.87 -4.79
N ASN A 399 -10.43 -1.86 -3.68
CA ASN A 399 -11.05 -0.64 -3.15
C ASN A 399 -10.00 0.42 -2.74
N PHE A 400 -8.76 0.01 -2.47
CA PHE A 400 -7.63 0.88 -2.11
C PHE A 400 -6.60 1.01 -3.23
N ALA A 401 -7.05 0.88 -4.49
CA ALA A 401 -6.26 1.23 -5.66
C ALA A 401 -5.78 2.68 -5.58
N CYS A 402 -4.63 2.97 -6.18
CA CYS A 402 -4.18 4.34 -6.34
C CYS A 402 -5.19 5.11 -7.23
N THR A 403 -5.36 6.39 -6.98
CA THR A 403 -6.14 7.26 -7.89
C THR A 403 -5.24 8.04 -8.85
N LYS A 404 -3.95 8.14 -8.53
CA LYS A 404 -2.94 8.69 -9.41
C LYS A 404 -2.55 7.65 -10.47
N TYR A 405 -2.83 7.97 -11.73
CA TYR A 405 -2.27 7.24 -12.86
C TYR A 405 -0.77 7.55 -13.03
N ASP A 406 -0.02 6.55 -13.46
CA ASP A 406 1.39 6.66 -13.85
C ASP A 406 1.55 6.21 -15.30
N ILE A 407 2.71 6.43 -15.89
CA ILE A 407 2.97 6.11 -17.30
C ILE A 407 4.26 5.31 -17.43
N ARG A 408 4.23 4.23 -18.23
CA ARG A 408 5.44 3.49 -18.58
C ARG A 408 6.18 4.21 -19.70
N VAL A 409 7.51 4.26 -19.61
CA VAL A 409 8.33 4.91 -20.64
C VAL A 409 8.23 4.20 -21.99
N THR A 410 8.10 2.86 -21.98
CA THR A 410 7.99 2.03 -23.19
C THR A 410 6.63 2.12 -23.89
N ASP A 411 5.58 2.45 -23.14
CA ASP A 411 4.21 2.55 -23.66
C ASP A 411 3.48 3.71 -22.94
N PRO A 412 3.55 4.92 -23.51
CA PRO A 412 2.91 6.10 -22.93
C PRO A 412 1.40 6.12 -23.13
N THR A 413 0.86 5.29 -24.04
CA THR A 413 -0.57 5.25 -24.36
C THR A 413 -1.39 4.44 -23.37
N ASN A 414 -0.75 3.57 -22.59
CA ASN A 414 -1.43 2.79 -21.56
C ASN A 414 -1.14 3.34 -20.14
N PRO A 415 -2.03 4.18 -19.56
CA PRO A 415 -1.82 4.75 -18.23
C PRO A 415 -1.98 3.69 -17.14
N LEU A 416 -0.93 3.45 -16.39
CA LEU A 416 -0.87 2.46 -15.31
C LEU A 416 -1.60 2.95 -14.07
N ASN A 417 -2.38 2.07 -13.44
CA ASN A 417 -2.97 2.35 -12.13
C ASN A 417 -2.44 1.42 -11.05
N LEU A 418 -1.68 1.96 -10.09
CA LEU A 418 -1.05 1.16 -9.04
C LEU A 418 -2.09 0.45 -8.16
N ASN A 419 -1.85 -0.85 -7.94
CA ASN A 419 -2.67 -1.77 -7.15
C ASN A 419 -4.16 -1.76 -7.52
N SER A 420 -4.51 -1.63 -8.81
CA SER A 420 -5.91 -1.56 -9.24
C SER A 420 -6.65 -2.88 -9.07
N ARG A 421 -5.96 -4.01 -9.28
CA ARG A 421 -6.55 -5.36 -9.22
C ARG A 421 -5.81 -6.22 -8.21
N LEU A 422 -6.51 -7.20 -7.65
CA LEU A 422 -6.01 -8.18 -6.69
C LEU A 422 -6.35 -9.59 -7.16
N PHE A 423 -5.45 -10.52 -6.86
CA PHE A 423 -5.62 -11.96 -7.00
C PHE A 423 -4.90 -12.64 -5.85
N GLY A 424 -5.25 -13.89 -5.53
CA GLY A 424 -4.51 -14.61 -4.52
C GLY A 424 -4.59 -16.12 -4.70
N PHE A 425 -3.51 -16.77 -4.32
CA PHE A 425 -3.38 -18.23 -4.31
C PHE A 425 -2.63 -18.72 -3.07
N ARG A 426 -2.61 -20.03 -2.86
CA ARG A 426 -1.81 -20.70 -1.83
C ARG A 426 -1.46 -22.12 -2.26
N GLY A 427 -0.51 -22.77 -1.61
CA GLY A 427 -0.28 -24.20 -1.76
C GLY A 427 -1.33 -25.06 -1.05
N LYS A 428 -1.64 -26.24 -1.62
CA LYS A 428 -2.54 -27.23 -1.02
C LYS A 428 -1.96 -27.79 0.27
N ARG A 429 -2.82 -27.93 1.28
CA ARG A 429 -2.44 -28.53 2.58
C ARG A 429 -2.36 -30.06 2.52
N TYR A 430 -3.16 -30.69 1.67
CA TYR A 430 -3.20 -32.12 1.48
C TYR A 430 -2.48 -32.45 0.18
N HIS A 431 -1.38 -33.20 0.26
CA HIS A 431 -0.92 -33.93 -0.90
C HIS A 431 -2.00 -34.96 -1.17
N ALA A 432 -2.68 -34.87 -2.32
CA ALA A 432 -3.44 -36.02 -2.80
C ALA A 432 -2.39 -37.12 -2.96
N ILE A 433 -2.39 -38.10 -2.06
CA ILE A 433 -1.62 -39.31 -2.25
C ILE A 433 -2.12 -39.88 -3.58
N GLN A 434 -1.30 -39.78 -4.62
CA GLN A 434 -1.59 -40.44 -5.88
C GLN A 434 -1.48 -41.94 -5.58
N THR A 435 -2.63 -42.57 -5.41
CA THR A 435 -2.78 -44.03 -5.31
C THR A 435 -2.57 -44.69 -6.66
#